data_AF-A0A0C3QPE6-F1
#
_entry.id   AF-A0A0C3QPE6-F1
#
_cell.length_a   1.000
_cell.length_b   1.000
_cell.length_c   1.000
_cell.angle_alpha   90.00
_cell.angle_beta   90.00
_cell.angle_gamma   90.00
#
_symmetry.space_group_name_H-M   'P 1'
#
loop_
_entity.id
_entity.type
_entity.pdbx_description
1 polymer ?
#
loop_
_entity_poly.entity_id
_entity_poly.type
_entity_poly.pdbx_seq_one_letter_code
_entity_poly.pdbx_strand_id
1 'polypeptide(L)'
;MAPSYVAARSDGLSITSASVKKGHPTVVKYSWKLHANSPKYFAVGIVEVSLHDFTLLKDNVVTRDYSDIGIGEDTVSIEVLKRRPGKYVLVLVAVDDYDKVFATSKAFQVAKSDF
;
A
#
# COMPACT_ATOMS: atom_id res chain seq x y z
N MET A 1 5.88 17.12 16.64
CA MET A 1 6.25 17.36 15.23
C MET A 1 5.62 16.25 14.42
N ALA A 2 4.70 16.56 13.50
CA ALA A 2 4.12 15.56 12.61
C ALA A 2 5.15 15.20 11.52
N PRO A 3 5.31 13.94 11.12
CA PRO A 3 6.16 13.58 10.01
C PRO A 3 5.57 14.21 8.75
N SER A 4 6.36 15.09 8.14
CA SER A 4 6.03 15.74 6.89
C SER A 4 6.03 14.68 5.79
N TYR A 5 4.85 14.30 5.31
CA TYR A 5 4.64 13.58 4.04
C TYR A 5 5.00 14.49 2.86
N VAL A 6 6.25 14.98 2.82
CA VAL A 6 6.86 15.48 1.60
C VAL A 6 7.03 14.25 0.73
N ALA A 7 6.47 14.29 -0.49
CA ALA A 7 6.56 13.24 -1.49
C ALA A 7 7.92 12.55 -1.42
N ALA A 8 7.96 11.35 -0.82
CA ALA A 8 9.18 10.57 -0.73
C ALA A 8 9.70 10.44 -2.17
N ARG A 9 10.93 10.92 -2.41
CA ARG A 9 11.65 10.56 -3.63
C ARG A 9 11.54 9.04 -3.71
N SER A 10 10.93 8.55 -4.78
CA SER A 10 10.52 7.15 -4.91
C SER A 10 11.76 6.28 -5.03
N ASP A 11 12.35 5.93 -3.90
CA ASP A 11 13.52 5.07 -3.85
C ASP A 11 13.03 3.65 -4.13
N GLY A 12 13.16 3.26 -5.39
CA GLY A 12 13.00 1.88 -5.83
C GLY A 12 11.61 1.49 -6.33
N LEU A 13 10.50 1.98 -5.76
CA LEU A 13 9.14 1.56 -6.18
C LEU A 13 8.19 2.72 -6.43
N SER A 14 7.20 2.49 -7.29
CA SER A 14 6.07 3.41 -7.45
C SER A 14 4.78 2.64 -7.59
N ILE A 15 3.76 3.03 -6.82
CA ILE A 15 2.40 2.50 -7.01
C ILE A 15 1.83 3.12 -8.28
N THR A 16 1.37 2.28 -9.20
CA THR A 16 0.75 2.71 -10.48
C THR A 16 -0.77 2.67 -10.40
N SER A 17 -1.33 1.77 -9.58
CA SER A 17 -2.76 1.71 -9.29
C SER A 17 -3.01 1.21 -7.87
N ALA A 18 -4.06 1.72 -7.24
CA ALA A 18 -4.63 1.18 -6.01
C ALA A 18 -6.13 1.46 -6.03
N SER A 19 -6.95 0.43 -5.94
CA SER A 19 -8.41 0.56 -5.97
C SER A 19 -9.09 -0.46 -5.06
N VAL A 20 -10.13 0.00 -4.36
CA VAL A 20 -10.97 -0.85 -3.52
C VAL A 20 -11.88 -1.69 -4.42
N LYS A 21 -11.88 -2.99 -4.22
CA LYS A 21 -12.82 -3.93 -4.84
C LYS A 21 -13.69 -4.53 -3.75
N LYS A 22 -14.98 -4.17 -3.79
CA LYS A 22 -16.01 -4.72 -2.90
C LYS A 22 -16.18 -6.21 -3.18
N GLY A 23 -16.37 -6.99 -2.11
CA GLY A 23 -16.51 -8.44 -2.18
C GLY A 23 -16.51 -9.07 -0.80
N HIS A 24 -16.47 -10.40 -0.75
CA HIS A 24 -16.34 -11.15 0.50
C HIS A 24 -15.10 -12.06 0.38
N PRO A 25 -13.89 -11.56 0.69
CA PRO A 25 -13.59 -10.30 1.39
C PRO A 25 -13.53 -9.06 0.48
N THR A 26 -13.61 -7.89 1.10
CA THR A 26 -13.29 -6.61 0.47
C THR A 26 -11.79 -6.38 0.49
N VAL A 27 -11.26 -5.97 -0.65
CA VAL A 27 -9.82 -5.95 -0.90
C VAL A 27 -9.39 -4.65 -1.56
N VAL A 28 -8.11 -4.34 -1.45
CA VAL A 28 -7.45 -3.36 -2.31
C VAL A 28 -6.64 -4.11 -3.35
N LYS A 29 -6.98 -3.90 -4.62
CA LYS A 29 -6.14 -4.31 -5.75
C LYS A 29 -5.13 -3.22 -6.02
N TYR A 30 -3.85 -3.57 -6.09
CA TYR A 30 -2.78 -2.61 -6.27
C TYR A 30 -1.71 -3.15 -7.23
N SER A 31 -1.04 -2.23 -7.90
CA SER A 31 0.09 -2.53 -8.78
C SER A 31 1.21 -1.54 -8.59
N TRP A 32 2.43 -1.98 -8.87
CA TRP A 32 3.64 -1.20 -8.72
C TRP A 32 4.57 -1.36 -9.91
N LYS A 33 5.47 -0.39 -10.06
CA LYS A 33 6.57 -0.39 -11.01
C LYS A 33 7.90 -0.37 -10.29
N LEU A 34 8.87 -1.12 -10.82
CA LEU A 34 10.23 -1.19 -10.34
C LEU A 34 11.11 -0.10 -10.95
N HIS A 35 12.14 0.31 -10.19
CA HIS A 35 13.20 1.24 -10.57
C HIS A 35 14.56 0.65 -10.18
N ALA A 36 15.67 1.30 -10.56
CA ALA A 36 17.02 0.77 -10.39
C ALA A 36 17.35 0.32 -8.94
N ASN A 37 16.76 0.97 -7.93
CA ASN A 37 16.98 0.69 -6.51
C ASN A 37 15.82 -0.04 -5.83
N SER A 38 14.99 -0.79 -6.57
CA SER A 38 13.90 -1.58 -5.97
C SER A 38 14.43 -2.58 -4.94
N PRO A 39 13.78 -2.72 -3.78
CA PRO A 39 14.09 -3.80 -2.86
C PRO A 39 13.73 -5.16 -3.48
N LYS A 40 14.20 -6.26 -2.87
CA LYS A 40 13.78 -7.61 -3.24
C LYS A 40 12.37 -7.93 -2.74
N TYR A 41 12.05 -7.41 -1.55
CA TYR A 41 10.77 -7.57 -0.87
C TYR A 41 10.31 -6.24 -0.31
N PHE A 42 8.99 -6.05 -0.20
CA PHE A 42 8.39 -4.94 0.53
C PHE A 42 7.21 -5.44 1.37
N ALA A 43 6.80 -4.62 2.34
CA ALA A 43 5.57 -4.81 3.08
C ALA A 43 4.50 -3.83 2.58
N VAL A 44 3.25 -4.21 2.75
CA VAL A 44 2.08 -3.42 2.37
C VAL A 44 1.31 -3.07 3.61
N GLY A 45 1.05 -1.78 3.76
CA GLY A 45 0.16 -1.28 4.77
C GLY A 45 -0.79 -0.25 4.22
N ILE A 46 -1.61 0.26 5.12
CA ILE A 46 -2.49 1.40 4.90
C ILE A 46 -2.26 2.42 6.01
N VAL A 47 -2.43 3.68 5.67
CA VAL A 47 -2.37 4.78 6.64
C VAL A 47 -3.70 5.53 6.61
N GLU A 48 -4.31 5.72 7.78
CA GLU A 48 -5.48 6.60 7.90
C GLU A 48 -5.05 8.06 7.72
N VAL A 49 -5.68 8.78 6.78
CA VAL A 49 -5.24 10.13 6.41
C VAL A 49 -5.36 11.14 7.56
N SER A 50 -6.37 10.99 8.42
CA SER A 50 -6.62 11.95 9.51
C SER A 50 -5.73 11.73 10.74
N LEU A 51 -5.49 10.45 11.08
CA LEU A 51 -4.78 10.06 12.31
C LEU A 51 -3.32 9.72 12.06
N HIS A 52 -2.92 9.54 10.79
CA HIS A 52 -1.63 9.01 10.39
C HIS A 52 -1.30 7.65 11.05
N ASP A 53 -2.34 6.86 11.35
CA ASP A 53 -2.20 5.54 11.96
C ASP A 53 -1.92 4.49 10.88
N PHE A 54 -0.81 3.76 11.04
CA PHE A 54 -0.37 2.72 10.11
C PHE A 54 -0.94 1.37 10.53
N THR A 55 -1.46 0.62 9.55
CA THR A 55 -1.87 -0.77 9.72
C THR A 55 -1.18 -1.63 8.67
N LEU A 56 -0.39 -2.61 9.14
CA LEU A 56 0.21 -3.62 8.28
C LEU A 56 -0.88 -4.57 7.74
N LEU A 57 -0.88 -4.82 6.42
CA LEU A 57 -1.83 -5.71 5.76
C LEU A 57 -1.17 -6.99 5.25
N LYS A 58 0.05 -6.88 4.74
CA LYS A 58 0.80 -8.02 4.20
C LYS A 58 2.29 -7.74 4.31
N ASP A 59 3.04 -8.78 4.62
CA ASP A 59 4.50 -8.72 4.73
C ASP A 59 5.17 -9.59 3.66
N ASN A 60 6.44 -9.31 3.36
CA ASN A 60 7.30 -10.09 2.44
C ASN A 60 6.76 -10.25 1.01
N VAL A 61 6.15 -9.20 0.44
CA VAL A 61 5.73 -9.22 -0.98
C VAL A 61 6.96 -9.20 -1.88
N VAL A 62 7.09 -10.20 -2.76
CA VAL A 62 8.18 -10.29 -3.72
C VAL A 62 8.05 -9.14 -4.71
N THR A 63 9.09 -8.32 -4.83
CA THR A 63 9.04 -7.10 -5.63
C THR A 63 9.02 -7.40 -7.12
N ARG A 64 9.70 -8.46 -7.54
CA ARG A 64 9.61 -9.01 -8.89
C ARG A 64 8.66 -10.20 -8.86
N ASP A 65 7.45 -10.00 -9.37
CA ASP A 65 6.67 -11.15 -9.79
C ASP A 65 7.28 -11.75 -11.07
N TYR A 66 6.93 -12.98 -11.45
CA TYR A 66 7.53 -13.74 -12.56
C TYR A 66 7.45 -13.10 -13.97
N SER A 67 7.01 -11.85 -14.08
CA SER A 67 6.91 -11.11 -15.33
C SER A 67 8.14 -10.20 -15.55
N ASP A 68 8.81 -10.37 -16.69
CA ASP A 68 10.04 -9.63 -17.09
C ASP A 68 9.82 -8.12 -17.34
N ILE A 69 8.61 -7.60 -17.12
CA ILE A 69 8.20 -6.25 -17.55
C ILE A 69 8.38 -5.16 -16.48
N GLY A 70 8.94 -5.50 -15.30
CA GLY A 70 9.21 -4.51 -14.26
C GLY A 70 7.94 -3.90 -13.63
N ILE A 71 6.81 -4.61 -13.74
CA ILE A 71 5.51 -4.26 -13.16
C ILE A 71 5.06 -5.46 -12.31
N GLY A 72 4.52 -5.20 -11.12
CA GLY A 72 3.89 -6.22 -10.28
C GLY A 72 2.47 -5.81 -9.90
N GLU A 73 1.64 -6.79 -9.58
CA GLU A 73 0.28 -6.60 -9.10
C GLU A 73 -0.06 -7.61 -8.01
N ASP A 74 -0.89 -7.21 -7.06
CA ASP A 74 -1.35 -8.09 -5.99
C ASP A 74 -2.64 -7.54 -5.36
N THR A 75 -3.19 -8.27 -4.42
CA THR A 75 -4.41 -7.94 -3.71
C THR A 75 -4.24 -8.18 -2.22
N VAL A 76 -4.67 -7.23 -1.40
CA VAL A 76 -4.68 -7.34 0.07
C VAL A 76 -6.08 -7.15 0.63
N SER A 77 -6.44 -7.96 1.61
CA SER A 77 -7.71 -7.81 2.34
C SER A 77 -7.66 -6.57 3.23
N ILE A 78 -8.77 -5.84 3.28
CA ILE A 78 -8.95 -4.70 4.19
C ILE A 78 -10.07 -4.92 5.19
N GLU A 79 -10.46 -6.18 5.45
CA GLU A 79 -11.51 -6.53 6.43
C GLU A 79 -11.24 -5.98 7.84
N VAL A 80 -9.97 -5.72 8.19
CA VAL A 80 -9.57 -5.05 9.44
C VAL A 80 -10.21 -3.66 9.59
N LEU A 81 -10.59 -3.01 8.48
CA LEU A 81 -11.24 -1.71 8.44
C LEU A 81 -12.77 -1.77 8.53
N LYS A 82 -13.39 -2.96 8.65
CA LYS A 82 -14.85 -3.10 8.68
C LYS A 82 -15.55 -2.22 9.73
N ARG A 83 -14.85 -1.95 10.85
CA ARG A 83 -15.32 -1.08 11.94
C ARG A 83 -14.69 0.32 11.94
N ARG A 84 -13.81 0.61 11.00
CA ARG A 84 -13.04 1.85 10.86
C ARG A 84 -13.23 2.40 9.43
N PRO A 85 -14.42 2.90 9.07
CA PRO A 85 -14.60 3.61 7.81
C PRO A 85 -13.81 4.92 7.85
N GLY A 86 -13.27 5.35 6.72
CA GLY A 86 -12.38 6.49 6.67
C GLY A 86 -11.71 6.67 5.33
N LYS A 87 -10.80 7.64 5.27
CA LYS A 87 -9.98 7.89 4.09
C LYS A 87 -8.58 7.35 4.34
N TYR A 88 -8.13 6.48 3.45
CA TYR A 88 -6.87 5.74 3.60
C TYR A 88 -5.97 5.94 2.39
N VAL A 89 -4.66 5.80 2.58
CA VAL A 89 -3.68 5.58 1.50
C VAL A 89 -3.07 4.20 1.67
N LEU A 90 -2.73 3.55 0.56
CA LEU A 90 -1.92 2.33 0.57
C LEU A 90 -0.46 2.74 0.50
N VAL A 91 0.38 2.10 1.31
CA VAL A 91 1.82 2.35 1.37
C VAL A 91 2.59 1.06 1.12
N LEU A 92 3.67 1.18 0.35
CA LEU A 92 4.70 0.13 0.23
C LEU A 92 5.88 0.56 1.10
N VAL A 93 6.28 -0.28 2.04
CA VAL A 93 7.32 0.04 3.04
C VAL A 93 8.40 -1.05 3.09
N ALA A 94 9.54 -0.75 3.71
CA ALA A 94 10.58 -1.75 3.92
C ALA A 94 10.14 -2.82 4.91
N VAL A 95 10.55 -4.07 4.71
CA VAL A 95 10.16 -5.21 5.58
C VAL A 95 10.81 -5.11 6.97
N ASP A 96 12.01 -4.53 7.04
CA ASP A 96 12.81 -4.35 8.24
C ASP A 96 12.58 -3.01 8.96
N ASP A 97 11.92 -2.06 8.30
CA ASP A 97 11.61 -0.73 8.82
C ASP A 97 10.34 -0.16 8.16
N TYR A 98 9.21 -0.24 8.88
CA TYR A 98 7.91 0.23 8.37
C TYR A 98 7.79 1.76 8.27
N ASP A 99 8.72 2.51 8.87
CA ASP A 99 8.79 3.96 8.69
C ASP A 99 9.44 4.33 7.35
N LYS A 100 10.19 3.40 6.74
CA LYS A 100 10.79 3.58 5.42
C LYS A 100 9.78 3.30 4.31
N VAL A 101 9.10 4.34 3.86
CA VAL A 101 8.10 4.30 2.78
C VAL A 101 8.76 4.38 1.39
N PHE A 102 8.56 3.37 0.56
CA PHE A 102 8.98 3.38 -0.85
C PHE A 102 7.97 4.10 -1.75
N ALA A 103 6.67 3.88 -1.51
CA ALA A 103 5.61 4.45 -2.33
C ALA A 103 4.32 4.65 -1.54
N THR A 104 3.51 5.62 -1.96
CA THR A 104 2.19 5.92 -1.40
C THR A 104 1.18 6.10 -2.52
N SER A 105 0.01 5.49 -2.40
CA SER A 105 -1.06 5.61 -3.38
C SER A 105 -1.78 6.96 -3.27
N LYS A 106 -2.63 7.25 -4.25
CA LYS A 106 -3.72 8.21 -4.02
C LYS A 106 -4.63 7.70 -2.91
N ALA A 107 -5.20 8.62 -2.15
CA ALA A 107 -6.14 8.27 -1.11
C ALA A 107 -7.43 7.69 -1.70
N PHE A 108 -8.02 6.72 -1.01
CA PHE A 108 -9.30 6.10 -1.33
C PHE A 108 -10.21 6.11 -0.10
N GLN A 109 -11.51 6.14 -0.36
CA GLN A 109 -12.53 6.10 0.68
C GLN A 109 -12.88 4.65 0.98
N VAL A 110 -13.00 4.33 2.27
CA VAL A 110 -13.58 3.08 2.78
C VAL A 110 -14.83 3.43 3.58
N ALA A 111 -15.95 2.84 3.21
CA ALA A 111 -17.24 2.98 3.88
C ALA A 111 -17.67 1.66 4.51
N LYS A 112 -18.56 1.73 5.52
CA LYS A 112 -19.12 0.50 6.14
C LYS A 112 -19.84 -0.38 5.13
N SER A 113 -20.46 0.22 4.12
CA SER A 113 -21.18 -0.47 3.03
C SER A 113 -20.26 -1.16 2.02
N ASP A 114 -18.94 -1.03 2.16
CA ASP A 114 -18.01 -1.74 1.29
C ASP A 114 -17.85 -3.20 1.70
N PHE A 115 -18.18 -3.55 2.95
CA PHE A 115 -18.01 -4.87 3.60
C PHE A 115 -19.30 -5.67 3.77
#